data_AF-A0A954QLH4-F1
#
_entry.id   AF-A0A954QLH4-F1
#
_cell.length_a   1.000
_cell.length_b   1.000
_cell.length_c   1.000
_cell.angle_alpha   90.00
_cell.angle_beta   90.00
_cell.angle_gamma   90.00
#
_symmetry.space_group_name_H-M   'P 1'
#
loop_
_entity.id
_entity.type
_entity.pdbx_description
1 polymer ?
#
loop_
_entity_poly.entity_id
_entity_poly.type
_entity_poly.pdbx_seq_one_letter_code
_entity_poly.pdbx_strand_id
1 'polypeptide(L)'
;PVLDDPRTAVKDAAFTQVRRGQSHGYSIRTPRWRYMLWADGDDGEQLFDMQADPSEAKNLVDDARYASTVAELKQRVLAYAKAGK
;
A
#
# COMPACT_ATOMS: atom_id res chain seq x y z
N PRO A 1 -22.07 12.69 7.79
CA PRO A 1 -21.13 12.33 8.88
C PRO A 1 -19.69 12.80 8.63
N VAL A 2 -18.96 12.25 7.65
CA VAL A 2 -17.58 12.73 7.32
C VAL A 2 -17.56 14.10 6.65
N LEU A 3 -18.65 14.45 5.95
CA LEU A 3 -18.85 15.79 5.37
C LEU A 3 -19.12 16.85 6.45
N ASP A 4 -19.48 16.44 7.67
CA ASP A 4 -19.85 17.33 8.77
C ASP A 4 -18.72 17.50 9.80
N ASP A 5 -17.89 16.47 10.03
CA ASP A 5 -16.67 16.55 10.86
C ASP A 5 -15.44 15.96 10.14
N PRO A 6 -14.47 16.81 9.72
CA PRO A 6 -13.28 16.38 8.97
C PRO A 6 -12.30 15.53 9.78
N ARG A 7 -12.50 15.38 11.10
CA ARG A 7 -11.69 14.49 11.95
C ARG A 7 -12.20 13.06 11.98
N THR A 8 -13.35 12.80 11.35
CA THR A 8 -13.95 11.46 11.32
C THR A 8 -13.14 10.54 10.42
N ALA A 9 -12.56 9.48 11.00
CA ALA A 9 -11.94 8.39 10.23
C ALA A 9 -13.01 7.36 9.82
N VAL A 10 -13.09 7.07 8.52
CA VAL A 10 -14.05 6.09 7.96
C VAL A 10 -13.39 4.75 7.66
N LYS A 11 -12.13 4.76 7.23
CA LYS A 11 -11.32 3.57 6.92
C LYS A 11 -9.91 3.79 7.43
N ASP A 12 -9.27 2.72 7.89
CA ASP A 12 -7.86 2.73 8.33
C ASP A 12 -6.88 2.65 7.14
N ALA A 13 -7.36 2.25 5.96
CA ALA A 13 -6.59 2.23 4.73
C ALA A 13 -7.46 2.44 3.47
N ALA A 14 -6.81 2.87 2.39
CA ALA A 14 -7.34 2.86 1.04
C ALA A 14 -6.55 1.88 0.17
N PHE A 15 -7.23 1.23 -0.77
CA PHE A 15 -6.64 0.29 -1.71
C PHE A 15 -6.87 0.75 -3.14
N THR A 16 -5.88 0.53 -4.00
CA THR A 16 -5.98 0.82 -5.44
C THR A 16 -5.52 -0.40 -6.23
N GLN A 17 -6.17 -0.65 -7.36
CA GLN A 17 -5.76 -1.64 -8.35
C GLN A 17 -5.53 -0.96 -9.69
N VAL A 18 -4.48 -1.37 -10.39
CA VAL A 18 -4.18 -0.95 -11.76
C VAL A 18 -3.84 -2.17 -12.61
N ARG A 19 -4.10 -2.08 -13.91
CA ARG A 19 -3.59 -3.02 -14.91
C ARG A 19 -2.73 -2.24 -15.91
N ARG A 20 -1.55 -2.77 -16.21
CA ARG A 20 -0.61 -2.25 -17.20
C ARG A 20 -0.28 -3.38 -18.18
N GLY A 21 -1.01 -3.45 -19.29
CA GLY A 21 -0.95 -4.59 -20.19
C GLY A 21 -1.40 -5.87 -19.48
N GLN A 22 -0.53 -6.89 -19.45
CA GLN A 22 -0.77 -8.14 -18.73
C GLN A 22 -0.36 -8.09 -17.25
N SER A 23 0.37 -7.06 -16.82
CA SER A 23 0.78 -6.91 -15.42
C SER A 23 -0.31 -6.21 -14.61
N HIS A 24 -0.47 -6.65 -13.36
CA HIS A 24 -1.39 -6.05 -12.38
C HIS A 24 -0.61 -5.45 -11.23
N GLY A 25 -1.07 -4.29 -10.76
CA GLY A 25 -0.52 -3.61 -9.59
C GLY A 25 -1.60 -3.42 -8.54
N TYR A 26 -1.23 -3.64 -7.28
CA TYR A 26 -2.06 -3.29 -6.14
C TYR A 26 -1.28 -2.36 -5.22
N SER A 27 -2.00 -1.45 -4.57
CA SER A 27 -1.42 -0.63 -3.51
C SER A 27 -2.35 -0.50 -2.31
N ILE A 28 -1.74 -0.30 -1.15
CA ILE A 28 -2.41 0.08 0.10
C ILE A 28 -1.79 1.38 0.62
N ARG A 29 -2.65 2.30 1.04
CA ARG A 29 -2.29 3.54 1.74
C ARG A 29 -2.93 3.54 3.12
N THR A 30 -2.11 3.39 4.16
CA THR A 30 -2.48 3.64 5.57
C THR A 30 -2.14 5.09 5.92
N PRO A 31 -2.35 5.62 7.16
CA PRO A 31 -1.93 6.98 7.50
C PRO A 31 -0.42 7.23 7.34
N ARG A 32 0.43 6.23 7.61
CA ARG A 32 1.89 6.37 7.54
C ARG A 32 2.52 5.77 6.30
N TRP A 33 1.99 4.66 5.79
CA TRP A 33 2.67 3.87 4.79
C TRP A 33 1.93 3.88 3.47
N ARG A 34 2.70 3.90 2.37
CA ARG A 34 2.24 3.42 1.08
C ARG A 34 3.05 2.18 0.71
N TYR A 35 2.35 1.10 0.37
CA TYR A 35 2.96 -0.12 -0.14
C TYR A 35 2.36 -0.49 -1.50
N MET A 36 3.21 -0.94 -2.42
CA MET A 36 2.83 -1.34 -3.78
C MET A 36 3.41 -2.73 -4.10
N LEU A 37 2.60 -3.55 -4.75
CA LEU A 37 2.90 -4.91 -5.18
C LEU A 37 2.56 -5.06 -6.66
N TRP A 38 3.54 -5.49 -7.46
CA TRP A 38 3.38 -5.69 -8.90
C TRP A 38 3.52 -7.16 -9.25
N ALA A 39 2.62 -7.67 -10.11
CA ALA A 39 2.58 -9.06 -10.55
C ALA A 39 2.74 -10.07 -9.39
N ASP A 40 1.99 -9.87 -8.31
CA ASP A 40 2.05 -10.70 -7.09
C ASP A 40 3.43 -10.78 -6.40
N GLY A 41 4.35 -9.89 -6.78
CA GLY A 41 5.72 -9.78 -6.28
C GLY A 41 6.78 -10.00 -7.37
N ASP A 42 6.41 -10.59 -8.49
CA ASP A 42 7.35 -10.95 -9.56
C ASP A 42 7.96 -9.73 -10.25
N ASP A 43 7.18 -8.65 -10.35
CA ASP A 43 7.62 -7.36 -10.92
C ASP A 43 8.10 -6.37 -9.82
N GLY A 44 8.24 -6.86 -8.58
CA GLY A 44 8.79 -6.12 -7.46
C GLY A 44 7.77 -5.45 -6.54
N GLU A 45 8.31 -4.87 -5.47
CA GLU A 45 7.57 -4.30 -4.35
C GLU A 45 8.15 -2.95 -3.97
N GLN A 46 7.34 -2.08 -3.37
CA GLN A 46 7.77 -0.76 -2.92
C GLN A 46 7.13 -0.40 -1.59
N LEU A 47 7.90 0.21 -0.68
CA LEU A 47 7.43 0.76 0.58
C LEU A 47 7.91 2.21 0.73
N PHE A 48 6.99 3.12 1.05
CA PHE A 48 7.29 4.53 1.30
C PHE A 48 6.71 4.99 2.66
N ASP A 49 7.53 5.69 3.45
CA ASP A 49 7.07 6.38 4.67
C ASP A 49 6.49 7.74 4.27
N MET A 50 5.18 7.86 4.27
CA MET A 50 4.48 9.07 3.83
C MET A 50 4.51 10.21 4.85
N GLN A 51 5.00 9.97 6.06
CA GLN A 51 5.23 11.03 7.06
C GLN A 51 6.64 11.60 6.91
N ALA A 52 7.64 10.74 6.73
CA ALA A 52 9.04 11.15 6.60
C ALA A 52 9.41 11.54 5.16
N ASP A 53 8.75 10.96 4.16
CA ASP A 53 9.00 11.16 2.73
C ASP A 53 7.66 11.22 1.95
N PRO A 54 6.91 12.33 2.05
CA PRO A 54 5.67 12.51 1.30
C PRO A 54 5.85 12.51 -0.22
N SER A 55 7.08 12.72 -0.70
CA SER A 55 7.45 12.68 -2.12
C SER A 55 7.68 11.29 -2.69
N GLU A 56 7.66 10.24 -1.84
CA GLU A 56 7.90 8.86 -2.27
C GLU A 56 9.27 8.68 -2.97
N ALA A 57 10.28 9.42 -2.53
CA ALA A 57 11.60 9.43 -3.16
C ALA A 57 12.47 8.23 -2.76
N LYS A 58 12.24 7.64 -1.58
CA LYS A 58 13.05 6.54 -1.04
C LYS A 58 12.22 5.28 -0.85
N ASN A 59 12.49 4.28 -1.70
CA ASN A 59 11.95 2.94 -1.50
C ASN A 59 12.64 2.27 -0.30
N LEU A 60 11.85 1.82 0.67
CA LEU A 60 12.28 1.22 1.93
C LEU A 60 12.07 -0.30 1.98
N VAL A 61 11.63 -0.92 0.89
CA VAL A 61 11.18 -2.32 0.89
C VAL A 61 12.28 -3.31 1.30
N ASP A 62 13.54 -3.04 0.93
CA ASP A 62 14.70 -3.91 1.23
C ASP A 62 15.39 -3.57 2.57
N ASP A 63 14.92 -2.54 3.27
CA ASP A 63 15.48 -2.15 4.56
C ASP A 63 14.91 -3.03 5.66
N ALA A 64 15.77 -3.87 6.24
CA ALA A 64 15.41 -4.87 7.25
C ALA A 64 14.66 -4.28 8.47
N ARG A 65 14.82 -2.98 8.75
CA ARG A 65 14.10 -2.29 9.83
C ARG A 65 12.59 -2.25 9.61
N TYR A 66 12.14 -2.34 8.35
CA TYR A 66 10.72 -2.26 7.97
C TYR A 66 10.17 -3.61 7.48
N ALA A 67 10.91 -4.72 7.63
CA ALA A 67 10.50 -6.03 7.14
C ALA A 67 9.13 -6.47 7.69
N SER A 68 8.84 -6.17 8.97
CA SER A 68 7.53 -6.45 9.57
C SER A 68 6.40 -5.64 8.94
N THR A 69 6.63 -4.34 8.69
CA THR A 69 5.70 -3.47 7.98
C THR A 69 5.43 -3.96 6.56
N VAL A 70 6.47 -4.35 5.82
CA VAL A 70 6.33 -4.92 4.46
C VAL A 70 5.46 -6.17 4.51
N ALA A 71 5.75 -7.11 5.43
CA ALA A 71 5.01 -8.36 5.55
C ALA A 71 3.52 -8.12 5.89
N GLU A 72 3.22 -7.23 6.83
CA GLU A 72 1.84 -6.87 7.19
C GLU A 72 1.09 -6.28 5.99
N LEU A 73 1.66 -5.28 5.33
CA LEU A 73 1.00 -4.59 4.22
C LEU A 73 0.84 -5.50 3.00
N LYS A 74 1.82 -6.37 2.72
CA LYS A 74 1.73 -7.39 1.68
C LYS A 74 0.56 -8.33 1.92
N GLN A 75 0.39 -8.83 3.15
CA GLN A 75 -0.74 -9.70 3.49
C GLN A 75 -2.09 -8.99 3.27
N ARG A 76 -2.21 -7.74 3.69
CA ARG A 76 -3.44 -6.94 3.51
C ARG A 76 -3.77 -6.71 2.03
N VAL A 77 -2.76 -6.41 1.22
CA VAL A 77 -2.91 -6.23 -0.23
C VAL A 77 -3.34 -7.53 -0.91
N LEU A 78 -2.70 -8.66 -0.59
CA LEU A 78 -3.07 -9.96 -1.16
C LEU A 78 -4.49 -10.38 -0.76
N ALA A 79 -4.90 -10.11 0.48
CA ALA A 79 -6.27 -10.34 0.93
C ALA A 79 -7.29 -9.52 0.13
N TYR A 80 -7.00 -8.23 -0.10
CA TYR A 80 -7.81 -7.36 -0.95
C TYR A 80 -7.87 -7.87 -2.41
N ALA A 81 -6.72 -8.23 -2.98
CA ALA A 81 -6.62 -8.75 -4.35
C ALA A 81 -7.43 -10.05 -4.54
N LYS A 82 -7.50 -10.89 -3.51
CA LYS A 82 -8.31 -12.11 -3.51
C LYS A 82 -9.81 -11.82 -3.40
N ALA A 83 -10.21 -10.86 -2.57
CA ALA A 83 -11.62 -10.50 -2.35
C ALA A 83 -12.26 -9.77 -3.54
N GLY A 84 -11.46 -9.14 -4.40
CA GLY A 84 -11.93 -8.49 -5.63
C GLY A 84 -12.04 -9.41 -6.86
N LYS A 85 -11.71 -10.70 -6.73
CA LYS A 85 -11.99 -11.75 -7.73
C LYS A 85 -13.32 -12.41 -7.41
#